data_AF-A0A526Z9S1-F1
#
_entry.id   AF-A0A526Z9S1-F1
#
_cell.length_a   1.000
_cell.length_b   1.000
_cell.length_c   1.000
_cell.angle_alpha   90.00
_cell.angle_beta   90.00
_cell.angle_gamma   90.00
#
_symmetry.space_group_name_H-M   'P 1'
#
loop_
_entity.id
_entity.type
_entity.pdbx_description
1 polymer ?
#
loop_
_entity_poly.entity_id
_entity_poly.type
_entity_poly.pdbx_seq_one_letter_code
_entity_poly.pdbx_strand_id
1 'polypeptide(L)' 'MTEPDKDQCDPLDGLRRGRPAAGQDPVKRSQIIEGARRVFIDKGFEAASMNDITREAGVSKGTIYVY' A
#
# COMPACT_ATOMS: atom_id res chain seq x y z
N MET A 1 16.10 -15.69 -19.48
CA MET A 1 15.06 -16.36 -18.69
C MET A 1 15.74 -16.68 -17.36
N THR A 2 15.79 -15.76 -16.39
CA THR A 2 14.68 -15.14 -15.66
C THR A 2 15.07 -13.72 -15.24
N GLU A 3 14.16 -12.76 -15.36
CA GLU A 3 14.35 -11.36 -14.97
C GLU A 3 14.61 -11.26 -13.45
N PRO A 4 15.61 -10.48 -12.98
CA PRO A 4 15.74 -10.23 -11.57
C PRO A 4 14.67 -9.22 -11.13
N ASP A 5 13.79 -9.73 -10.29
CA ASP A 5 13.01 -9.06 -9.24
C ASP A 5 13.31 -7.55 -9.07
N LYS A 6 12.38 -6.71 -9.54
CA LYS A 6 12.43 -5.25 -9.53
C LYS A 6 11.85 -4.65 -8.24
N ASP A 7 11.80 -5.39 -7.13
CA ASP A 7 11.34 -4.87 -5.83
C ASP A 7 12.51 -4.54 -4.88
N GLN A 8 13.65 -4.09 -5.43
CA GLN A 8 14.74 -3.57 -4.61
C GLN A 8 14.48 -2.11 -4.23
N CYS A 9 13.68 -1.90 -3.18
CA CYS A 9 13.65 -0.61 -2.48
C CYS A 9 14.97 -0.44 -1.73
N ASP A 10 15.88 0.34 -2.33
CA ASP A 10 17.20 0.65 -1.79
C ASP A 10 17.07 1.42 -0.46
N PRO A 11 17.50 0.85 0.69
CA PRO A 11 17.26 1.45 2.01
C PRO A 11 18.16 2.67 2.31
N LEU A 12 18.96 3.13 1.35
CA LEU A 12 19.91 4.23 1.50
C LEU A 12 19.37 5.60 1.04
N ASP A 13 18.13 5.66 0.52
CA ASP A 13 17.57 6.90 -0.03
C ASP A 13 17.00 7.89 1.03
N GLY A 14 17.03 7.50 2.31
CA GLY A 14 16.37 8.19 3.41
C GLY A 14 17.09 9.39 4.05
N LEU A 15 18.30 9.76 3.60
CA LEU A 15 19.10 10.77 4.30
C LEU A 15 19.05 12.19 3.72
N ARG A 16 18.40 12.41 2.56
CA ARG A 16 18.23 13.76 1.96
C ARG A 16 16.93 14.05 1.22
N ARG A 17 16.02 13.08 1.06
CA ARG A 17 14.87 13.24 0.17
C ARG A 17 13.62 13.65 0.95
N GLY A 18 13.00 14.74 0.50
CA GLY A 18 11.64 15.09 0.90
C GLY A 18 10.72 13.89 0.78
N ARG A 19 9.62 13.92 1.54
CA ARG A 19 8.58 12.88 1.60
C ARG A 19 8.50 12.10 0.27
N PRO A 20 8.61 10.75 0.29
CA PRO A 20 8.57 9.95 -0.92
C PRO A 20 7.37 10.36 -1.79
N ALA A 21 7.59 10.37 -3.11
CA ALA A 21 6.55 10.76 -4.04
C ALA A 21 5.30 9.90 -3.80
N ALA A 22 4.13 10.53 -3.96
CA ALA A 22 2.85 9.85 -3.79
C ALA A 22 2.83 8.57 -4.65
N GLY A 23 2.48 7.42 -4.05
CA GLY A 23 2.43 6.13 -4.75
C GLY A 23 3.71 5.28 -4.73
N GLN A 24 4.83 5.77 -4.16
CA GLN A 24 6.12 5.07 -4.22
C GLN A 24 6.61 4.53 -2.87
N ASP A 25 5.83 4.68 -1.80
CA ASP A 25 6.18 4.17 -0.47
C ASP A 25 5.82 2.68 -0.37
N PRO A 26 6.80 1.76 -0.39
CA PRO A 26 6.54 0.32 -0.35
C PRO A 26 5.85 -0.09 0.94
N VAL A 27 6.12 0.60 2.06
CA VAL A 27 5.50 0.33 3.36
C VAL A 27 4.00 0.61 3.26
N LYS A 28 3.64 1.73 2.64
CA LYS A 28 2.23 2.11 2.49
C LYS A 28 1.50 1.18 1.53
N ARG A 29 2.15 0.73 0.45
CA ARG A 29 1.62 -0.29 -0.45
C ARG A 29 1.31 -1.60 0.30
N SER A 30 2.26 -2.11 1.08
CA SER A 30 2.05 -3.33 1.87
C SER A 30 0.92 -3.16 2.89
N GLN A 31 0.81 -2.00 3.55
CA GLN A 31 -0.29 -1.71 4.47
C GLN A 31 -1.66 -1.75 3.79
N ILE A 32 -1.79 -1.17 2.60
CA ILE A 32 -3.04 -1.19 1.82
C ILE A 32 -3.44 -2.61 1.46
N ILE A 33 -2.49 -3.42 0.98
CA ILE A 33 -2.75 -4.80 0.57
C ILE A 33 -3.16 -5.67 1.76
N GLU A 34 -2.43 -5.57 2.88
CA GLU A 34 -2.75 -6.31 4.10
C GLU A 34 -4.11 -5.91 4.68
N GLY A 35 -4.41 -4.60 4.73
CA GLY A 35 -5.69 -4.10 5.20
C GLY A 35 -6.84 -4.54 4.30
N ALA A 36 -6.65 -4.47 2.98
CA ALA A 36 -7.64 -4.96 2.01
C ALA A 36 -7.91 -6.45 2.19
N ARG A 37 -6.85 -7.27 2.34
CA ARG A 37 -6.99 -8.71 2.54
C ARG A 37 -7.84 -9.03 3.77
N ARG A 38 -7.58 -8.36 4.90
CA ARG A 38 -8.36 -8.54 6.13
C ARG A 38 -9.83 -8.17 5.94
N VAL A 39 -10.10 -7.01 5.36
CA VAL A 39 -11.46 -6.55 5.09
C VAL A 39 -12.22 -7.54 4.20
N PHE A 40 -11.57 -8.07 3.16
CA PHE A 40 -12.20 -9.06 2.28
C PHE A 40 -12.46 -10.39 2.97
N ILE A 41 -11.56 -10.86 3.84
CA ILE A 41 -11.76 -12.10 4.61
C ILE A 41 -12.92 -11.93 5.61
N ASP A 42 -12.99 -10.78 6.28
CA ASP A 42 -13.92 -10.55 7.38
C ASP A 42 -15.34 -10.18 6.90
N LYS A 43 -15.43 -9.39 5.82
CA LYS A 43 -16.71 -8.90 5.27
C LYS A 43 -17.16 -9.61 4.00
N GLY A 44 -16.26 -10.30 3.30
CA GLY A 44 -16.49 -10.77 1.94
C GLY A 44 -16.28 -9.64 0.91
N PHE A 45 -16.17 -10.04 -0.37
CA PHE A 45 -15.84 -9.11 -1.46
C PHE A 45 -16.97 -8.09 -1.74
N GLU A 46 -18.23 -8.52 -1.68
CA GLU A 46 -19.36 -7.64 -2.03
C GLU A 46 -19.69 -6.59 -0.96
N ALA A 47 -19.47 -6.92 0.32
CA ALA A 47 -19.75 -6.00 1.43
C ALA A 47 -18.54 -5.13 1.81
N ALA A 48 -17.35 -5.44 1.28
CA ALA A 48 -16.15 -4.64 1.50
C ALA A 48 -16.23 -3.30 0.75
N SER A 49 -15.87 -2.22 1.43
CA SER A 49 -15.85 -0.87 0.85
C SER A 49 -14.45 -0.26 0.89
N MET A 50 -14.20 0.72 0.01
CA MET A 50 -12.97 1.52 0.05
C MET A 50 -12.78 2.20 1.42
N ASN A 51 -13.87 2.62 2.07
CA ASN A 51 -13.80 3.17 3.43
C ASN A 51 -13.26 2.16 4.43
N ASP A 52 -13.69 0.90 4.33
CA ASP A 52 -13.22 -0.16 5.22
C ASP A 52 -11.75 -0.44 5.01
N ILE A 53 -11.32 -0.52 3.77
CA ILE A 53 -9.91 -0.74 3.42
C ILE A 53 -9.05 0.42 3.93
N THR A 54 -9.47 1.68 3.71
CA THR A 54 -8.73 2.84 4.24
C THR A 54 -8.63 2.83 5.76
N ARG A 55 -9.69 2.41 6.45
CA ARG A 55 -9.75 2.38 7.91
C ARG A 55 -8.87 1.26 8.48
N GLU A 56 -8.93 0.07 7.88
CA GLU A 56 -8.13 -1.08 8.29
C GLU A 56 -6.64 -0.87 7.99
N ALA A 57 -6.31 -0.32 6.81
CA ALA A 57 -4.93 -0.04 6.42
C ALA A 57 -4.33 1.22 7.10
N GLY A 58 -5.14 2.02 7.79
CA GLY A 58 -4.68 3.25 8.45
C GLY A 58 -4.24 4.36 7.49
N VAL A 59 -4.81 4.41 6.28
CA VAL A 59 -4.44 5.36 5.22
C VAL A 59 -5.62 6.23 4.80
N SER A 60 -5.36 7.35 4.12
CA SER A 60 -6.41 8.17 3.53
C SER A 60 -6.87 7.62 2.17
N LYS A 61 -8.09 7.96 1.73
CA LYS A 61 -8.55 7.63 0.36
C LYS A 61 -7.61 8.14 -0.72
N GLY A 62 -7.13 9.38 -0.58
CA GLY A 62 -6.18 9.97 -1.53
C GLY A 62 -4.87 9.19 -1.59
N THR A 63 -4.49 8.52 -0.49
CA THR A 63 -3.37 7.58 -0.51
C THR A 63 -3.72 6.36 -1.35
N ILE A 64 -4.87 5.71 -1.15
CA ILE A 64 -5.20 4.51 -1.94
C ILE A 64 -5.26 4.80 -3.44
N TYR A 65 -5.77 5.96 -3.86
CA TYR A 65 -5.88 6.28 -5.30
C TYR A 65 -4.55 6.60 -6.01
N VAL A 66 -3.44 6.70 -5.28
CA VAL A 66 -2.10 6.90 -5.87
C VAL A 66 -1.24 5.64 -5.86
N TYR A 67 -1.74 4.52 -5.32
CA TYR A 67 -1.09 3.19 -5.33
C TYR A 67 -1.83 2.23 -6.25
#